data_AF-A0A9E5LGB3-F1
#
_entry.id   AF-A0A9E5LGB3-F1
#
_cell.length_a   1.000
_cell.length_b   1.000
_cell.length_c   1.000
_cell.angle_alpha   90.00
_cell.angle_beta   90.00
_cell.angle_gamma   90.00
#
_symmetry.space_group_name_H-M   'P 1'
#
loop_
_entity.id
_entity.type
_entity.pdbx_description
1 polymer ?
#
loop_
_entity_poly.entity_id
_entity_poly.type
_entity_poly.pdbx_seq_one_letter_code
_entity_poly.pdbx_strand_id
1 'polypeptide(L)'
;MYNLFMALSEIVTLLIWAFGILNVVEPLPGFIGLIGSAIFWLLLVAHLIEIIYFSKTIKNSEDGLVKGSLLTLLFGIFYIKSIER
;
A
#
# COMPACT_ATOMS: atom_id res chain seq x y z
N MET A 1 -1.64 -6.76 -22.14
CA MET A 1 -1.87 -7.71 -21.03
C MET A 1 -1.12 -7.30 -19.76
N TYR A 2 0.14 -6.85 -19.84
CA TYR A 2 0.93 -6.42 -18.67
C TYR A 2 0.35 -5.20 -17.91
N ASN A 3 -0.08 -4.16 -18.63
CA ASN A 3 -0.68 -2.96 -18.00
C ASN A 3 -2.00 -3.23 -17.28
N LEU A 4 -2.76 -4.24 -17.73
CA LEU A 4 -4.00 -4.64 -17.07
C LEU A 4 -3.72 -5.26 -15.69
N PHE A 5 -2.66 -6.06 -15.58
CA PHE A 5 -2.28 -6.68 -14.31
C PHE A 5 -1.85 -5.65 -13.27
N MET A 6 -1.03 -4.65 -13.65
CA MET A 6 -0.62 -3.57 -12.75
C MET A 6 -1.81 -2.74 -12.27
N ALA A 7 -2.68 -2.32 -13.20
CA ALA A 7 -3.91 -1.60 -12.85
C ALA A 7 -4.81 -2.41 -11.91
N LEU A 8 -4.93 -3.73 -12.15
CA LEU A 8 -5.70 -4.61 -11.28
C LEU A 8 -5.10 -4.69 -9.88
N SER A 9 -3.78 -4.82 -9.75
CA SER A 9 -3.12 -4.86 -8.44
C SER A 9 -3.27 -3.56 -7.66
N GLU A 10 -3.21 -2.41 -8.31
CA GLU A 10 -3.44 -1.10 -7.68
C GLU A 10 -4.87 -0.97 -7.16
N ILE A 11 -5.86 -1.33 -7.99
CA ILE A 11 -7.28 -1.33 -7.59
C ILE A 11 -7.51 -2.26 -6.40
N VAL A 12 -6.98 -3.48 -6.44
CA VAL A 12 -7.10 -4.44 -5.33
C VAL A 12 -6.47 -3.88 -4.06
N THR A 13 -5.28 -3.28 -4.15
CA THR A 13 -4.60 -2.70 -2.99
C THR A 13 -5.42 -1.55 -2.37
N LEU A 14 -6.00 -0.69 -3.21
CA LEU A 14 -6.88 0.40 -2.75
C LEU A 14 -8.16 -0.12 -2.09
N LEU A 15 -8.76 -1.20 -2.60
CA LEU A 15 -9.94 -1.83 -1.98
C LEU A 15 -9.59 -2.44 -0.60
N ILE A 16 -8.42 -3.06 -0.48
CA ILE A 16 -7.93 -3.61 0.80
C ILE A 16 -7.67 -2.47 1.80
N TRP A 17 -7.03 -1.38 1.36
CA TRP A 17 -6.88 -0.16 2.17
C TRP A 17 -8.24 0.38 2.63
N ALA A 18 -9.21 0.54 1.71
CA ALA A 18 -10.53 1.04 2.04
C ALA A 18 -11.22 0.15 3.08
N PHE A 19 -11.20 -1.17 2.92
CA PHE A 19 -11.76 -2.11 3.89
C PHE A 19 -11.10 -1.99 5.27
N GLY A 20 -9.76 -1.98 5.32
CA GLY A 20 -9.02 -1.84 6.57
C GLY A 20 -9.26 -0.50 7.26
N ILE A 21 -9.25 0.61 6.51
CA ILE A 21 -9.50 1.96 7.03
C ILE A 21 -10.92 2.08 7.57
N LEU A 22 -11.92 1.63 6.82
CA LEU A 22 -13.31 1.66 7.27
C LEU A 22 -13.48 0.87 8.56
N ASN A 23 -12.81 -0.29 8.69
CA ASN A 23 -12.83 -1.07 9.93
C ASN A 23 -12.05 -0.42 11.10
N VAL A 24 -11.09 0.47 10.84
CA VAL A 24 -10.44 1.25 11.92
C VAL A 24 -11.32 2.41 12.37
N VAL A 25 -11.99 3.08 11.41
CA VAL A 25 -12.86 4.23 11.69
C VAL A 25 -14.16 3.78 12.36
N GLU A 26 -14.76 2.72 11.84
CA GLU A 26 -15.99 2.11 12.35
C GLU A 26 -15.79 0.59 12.47
N PRO A 27 -15.28 0.10 13.62
CA PRO A 27 -14.96 -1.31 13.82
C PRO A 27 -16.17 -2.22 13.62
N LEU A 28 -16.07 -3.12 12.65
CA LEU A 28 -17.04 -4.20 12.49
C LEU A 28 -16.93 -5.16 13.67
N PRO A 29 -18.05 -5.78 14.11
CA PRO A 29 -18.01 -6.69 15.24
C PRO A 29 -17.43 -8.07 14.87
N GLY A 30 -16.94 -8.77 15.89
CA GLY A 30 -16.58 -10.19 15.82
C GLY A 30 -15.40 -10.49 14.88
N PHE A 31 -15.47 -11.66 14.24
CA PHE A 31 -14.36 -12.18 13.43
C PHE A 31 -14.02 -11.30 12.21
N ILE A 32 -15.04 -10.68 11.59
CA ILE A 32 -14.83 -9.79 10.44
C ILE A 32 -14.03 -8.55 10.86
N GLY A 33 -14.34 -7.97 12.02
CA GLY A 33 -13.59 -6.84 12.57
C GLY A 33 -12.15 -7.16 12.92
N LEU A 34 -11.91 -8.37 13.43
CA LEU A 34 -10.56 -8.86 13.72
C LEU A 34 -9.74 -8.99 12.42
N ILE A 35 -10.33 -9.56 11.37
CA ILE A 35 -9.68 -9.65 10.05
C ILE A 35 -9.42 -8.26 9.47
N GLY A 36 -10.39 -7.35 9.51
CA GLY A 36 -10.22 -5.98 9.00
C GLY A 36 -9.08 -5.24 9.70
N SER A 37 -9.00 -5.37 11.03
CA SER A 37 -7.93 -4.79 11.83
C SER A 37 -6.57 -5.41 11.49
N ALA A 38 -6.51 -6.74 11.38
CA ALA A 38 -5.28 -7.44 11.01
C ALA A 38 -4.80 -7.02 9.61
N ILE A 39 -5.71 -6.95 8.63
CA ILE A 39 -5.41 -6.49 7.27
C ILE A 39 -4.83 -5.07 7.30
N PHE A 40 -5.49 -4.13 8.00
CA PHE A 40 -5.02 -2.75 8.09
C PHE A 40 -3.60 -2.66 8.66
N TRP A 41 -3.36 -3.29 9.81
CA TRP A 41 -2.07 -3.19 10.50
C TRP A 41 -0.96 -3.92 9.75
N LEU A 42 -1.24 -5.09 9.16
CA LEU A 42 -0.27 -5.80 8.34
C LEU A 42 0.10 -5.00 7.09
N LEU A 43 -0.88 -4.43 6.39
CA LEU A 43 -0.65 -3.62 5.19
C LEU A 43 0.13 -2.35 5.52
N LEU A 44 -0.27 -1.62 6.57
CA LEU A 44 0.41 -0.41 7.01
C LEU A 44 1.87 -0.71 7.40
N VAL A 45 2.11 -1.72 8.24
CA VAL A 45 3.47 -2.06 8.66
C VAL A 45 4.33 -2.53 7.48
N ALA A 46 3.77 -3.35 6.58
CA ALA A 46 4.49 -3.79 5.39
C ALA A 46 4.94 -2.60 4.54
N HIS A 47 4.03 -1.66 4.23
CA HIS A 47 4.38 -0.51 3.40
C HIS A 47 5.31 0.48 4.11
N LEU A 48 5.21 0.64 5.44
CA LEU A 48 6.19 1.42 6.20
C LEU A 48 7.59 0.79 6.16
N ILE A 49 7.68 -0.54 6.26
CA ILE A 49 8.95 -1.27 6.08
C ILE A 49 9.50 -1.03 4.66
N GLU A 50 8.66 -1.10 3.63
CA GLU A 50 9.06 -0.84 2.25
C GLU A 50 9.56 0.60 2.06
N ILE A 51 8.88 1.60 2.63
CA ILE A 51 9.33 3.00 2.57
C ILE A 51 10.73 3.15 3.18
N ILE A 52 10.97 2.53 4.34
CA ILE A 52 12.28 2.61 5.01
C ILE A 52 13.35 1.88 4.20
N TYR A 53 13.05 0.65 3.78
CA TYR A 53 13.99 -0.22 3.06
C TYR A 53 14.37 0.35 1.69
N PHE A 54 13.38 0.87 0.93
CA PHE A 54 13.58 1.44 -0.40
C PHE A 54 13.72 2.97 -0.39
N SER A 55 13.94 3.60 0.77
CA SER A 55 14.01 5.07 0.93
C SER A 55 15.00 5.74 -0.03
N LYS A 56 16.14 5.12 -0.32
CA LYS A 56 17.11 5.62 -1.30
C LYS A 56 16.57 5.60 -2.73
N THR A 57 15.92 4.49 -3.13
CA THR A 57 15.28 4.35 -4.43
C THR A 57 14.16 5.37 -4.60
N ILE A 58 13.30 5.50 -3.58
CA ILE A 58 12.19 6.46 -3.55
C ILE A 58 12.71 7.90 -3.62
N LYS A 59 13.75 8.24 -2.85
CA LYS A 59 14.32 9.60 -2.85
C LYS A 59 14.86 10.02 -4.22
N ASN A 60 15.39 9.07 -4.98
CA ASN A 60 16.02 9.31 -6.27
C ASN A 60 15.06 9.12 -7.46
N SER A 61 13.79 8.77 -7.22
CA SER A 61 12.77 8.70 -8.28
C SER A 61 12.33 10.09 -8.74
N GLU A 62 11.67 10.17 -9.90
CA GLU A 62 11.12 11.42 -10.43
C GLU A 62 10.05 12.06 -9.51
N ASP A 63 9.37 11.24 -8.70
CA ASP A 63 8.37 11.72 -7.74
C ASP A 63 9.01 12.34 -6.48
N GLY A 64 10.28 12.04 -6.21
CA GLY A 64 10.99 12.46 -5.02
C GLY A 64 10.47 11.81 -3.72
N LEU A 65 11.16 12.10 -2.62
CA LEU A 65 10.97 11.37 -1.35
C LEU A 65 9.53 11.42 -0.83
N VAL A 66 8.89 12.58 -0.83
CA VAL A 66 7.57 12.76 -0.21
C VAL A 66 6.48 12.05 -1.02
N LYS A 67 6.35 12.39 -2.31
CA LYS A 67 5.32 11.80 -3.18
C LYS A 67 5.59 10.31 -3.39
N GLY A 68 6.84 9.91 -3.61
CA GLY A 68 7.18 8.51 -3.76
C GLY A 68 6.90 7.69 -2.49
N SER A 69 7.13 8.24 -1.29
CA SER A 69 6.75 7.55 -0.05
C SER A 69 5.23 7.39 0.10
N LEU A 70 4.44 8.39 -0.33
CA LEU A 70 2.98 8.27 -0.37
C LEU A 70 2.52 7.21 -1.37
N LEU A 71 3.15 7.14 -2.54
CA LEU A 71 2.87 6.12 -3.55
C LEU A 71 3.27 4.73 -3.06
N THR A 72 4.39 4.57 -2.35
CA THR A 72 4.74 3.33 -1.66
C THR A 72 3.74 3.03 -0.54
N LEU A 73 3.23 4.02 0.21
CA LEU A 73 2.22 3.77 1.23
C LEU A 73 0.90 3.25 0.63
N LEU A 74 0.53 3.72 -0.55
CA LEU A 74 -0.72 3.31 -1.21
C LEU A 74 -0.57 1.99 -1.98
N PHE A 75 0.55 1.80 -2.67
CA PHE A 75 0.72 0.72 -3.65
C PHE A 75 1.88 -0.23 -3.35
N GLY A 76 2.66 0.05 -2.31
CA GLY A 76 3.76 -0.79 -1.84
C GLY A 76 4.79 -1.10 -2.93
N ILE A 77 5.19 -2.38 -3.00
CA ILE A 77 6.14 -2.90 -3.98
C ILE A 77 5.74 -2.65 -5.44
N PHE A 78 4.45 -2.44 -5.76
CA PHE A 78 4.02 -2.17 -7.13
C PHE A 78 4.56 -0.83 -7.64
N TYR A 79 4.56 0.19 -6.79
CA TYR A 79 5.17 1.49 -7.12
C TYR A 79 6.71 1.39 -7.19
N ILE A 80 7.35 0.67 -6.26
CA ILE A 80 8.81 0.47 -6.29
C ILE A 80 9.24 -0.17 -7.62
N LYS A 81 8.52 -1.22 -8.05
CA LYS A 81 8.77 -1.89 -9.33
C LYS A 81 8.51 -1.00 -10.55
N SER A 82 7.64 0.01 -10.45
CA SER A 82 7.43 0.96 -11.54
C SER A 82 8.55 2.01 -11.64
N ILE A 83 9.27 2.30 -10.55
CA ILE A 83 10.46 3.17 -10.58
C ILE A 83 11.65 2.45 -11.22
N GLU A 84 11.84 1.15 -10.93
CA GLU A 84 12.98 0.36 -11.41
C GLU A 84 12.87 -0.06 -12.90
N ARG A 85 11.84 0.41 -13.61
CA ARG A 85 11.56 0.07 -15.01
C ARG A 85 11.76 1.27 -15.92
#